data_AF-A0A7Y3C2E9-F1
#
_entry.id   AF-A0A7Y3C2E9-F1
#
_cell.length_a   1.000
_cell.length_b   1.000
_cell.length_c   1.000
_cell.angle_alpha   90.00
_cell.angle_beta   90.00
_cell.angle_gamma   90.00
#
_symmetry.space_group_name_H-M   'P 1'
#
loop_
_entity.id
_entity.type
_entity.pdbx_description
1 polymer ?
#
loop_
_entity_poly.entity_id
_entity_poly.type
_entity_poly.pdbx_seq_one_letter_code
_entity_poly.pdbx_strand_id
1 'polypeptide(L)' 'APILHVDGGRRSSLNEMNSYQLSEVDRIEYMSASDATTRFGTGYSGGAILLFTK' A
#
# COMPACT_ATOMS: atom_id res chain seq x y z
N ALA A 1 4.97 -9.96 4.79
CA ALA A 1 3.89 -8.99 5.02
C ALA A 1 3.82 -8.06 3.82
N PRO A 2 2.62 -7.61 3.40
CA PRO A 2 2.51 -6.62 2.32
C PRO A 2 3.06 -5.26 2.75
N ILE A 3 3.49 -4.45 1.79
CA ILE A 3 3.99 -3.08 2.00
C ILE A 3 2.88 -2.09 1.66
N LEU A 4 2.68 -1.08 2.50
CA LEU A 4 1.68 -0.04 2.27
C LEU A 4 2.23 1.05 1.33
N HIS A 5 1.40 1.53 0.42
CA HIS A 5 1.63 2.75 -0.33
C HIS A 5 0.45 3.68 -0.11
N VAL A 6 0.73 4.95 0.14
CA VAL A 6 -0.30 6.00 0.28
C VAL A 6 -0.04 7.02 -0.81
N ASP A 7 -0.99 7.18 -1.73
CA ASP A 7 -0.91 8.09 -2.88
C ASP A 7 0.38 7.94 -3.70
N GLY A 8 0.84 6.69 -3.84
CA GLY A 8 2.08 6.34 -4.55
C GLY A 8 3.37 6.53 -3.74
N GLY A 9 3.29 7.06 -2.52
CA GLY A 9 4.39 7.12 -1.56
C GLY A 9 4.50 5.81 -0.77
N ARG A 10 5.68 5.18 -0.81
CA ARG A 10 5.93 3.96 -0.02
C ARG A 10 5.91 4.28 1.48
N ARG A 11 5.07 3.56 2.22
CA ARG A 11 5.06 3.49 3.69
C ARG A 11 5.57 2.12 4.11
N SER A 12 6.41 2.06 5.12
CA SER A 12 7.10 0.81 5.49
C SER A 12 6.20 -0.14 6.28
N SER A 13 5.16 0.36 6.95
CA SER A 13 4.35 -0.42 7.88
C SER A 13 2.85 -0.19 7.73
N LEU A 14 2.06 -1.27 7.86
CA LEU A 14 0.60 -1.21 7.96
C LEU A 14 0.13 -0.52 9.25
N ASN A 15 0.97 -0.40 10.28
CA ASN A 15 0.58 0.31 11.50
C ASN A 15 0.32 1.80 11.23
N GLU A 16 0.96 2.38 10.20
CA GLU A 16 0.70 3.75 9.75
C GLU A 16 -0.68 3.88 9.08
N MET A 17 -1.31 2.78 8.67
CA MET A 17 -2.69 2.82 8.18
C MET A 17 -3.68 3.26 9.26
N ASN A 18 -3.39 2.96 10.53
CA ASN A 18 -4.25 3.31 11.67
C ASN A 18 -4.30 4.82 11.95
N SER A 19 -3.35 5.61 11.42
CA SER A 19 -3.39 7.07 11.58
C SER A 19 -4.30 7.78 10.58
N TYR A 20 -4.80 7.09 9.55
CA TYR A 20 -5.71 7.68 8.57
C TYR A 20 -7.15 7.58 9.03
N GLN A 21 -7.90 8.67 8.94
CA GLN A 21 -9.33 8.60 9.20
C GLN A 21 -10.03 7.92 8.02
N LEU A 22 -11.02 7.07 8.31
CA LEU A 22 -11.83 6.42 7.28
C LEU A 22 -12.52 7.43 6.34
N SER A 23 -12.81 8.64 6.82
CA SER A 23 -13.38 9.74 6.03
C SER A 23 -12.43 10.25 4.93
N GLU A 24 -11.12 10.12 5.13
CA GLU A 24 -10.06 10.58 4.24
C GLU A 24 -9.68 9.53 3.18
N VAL A 25 -10.09 8.27 3.37
CA VAL A 25 -9.83 7.19 2.43
C VAL A 25 -10.83 7.23 1.29
N ASP A 26 -10.33 7.28 0.05
CA ASP A 26 -11.13 7.11 -1.18
C ASP A 26 -11.30 5.62 -1.48
N ARG A 27 -10.19 4.88 -1.61
CA ARG A 27 -10.21 3.44 -1.85
C ARG A 27 -8.93 2.75 -1.41
N ILE A 28 -9.03 1.43 -1.25
CA ILE A 28 -7.91 0.56 -0.92
C ILE A 28 -7.87 -0.58 -1.93
N GLU A 29 -6.69 -0.83 -2.50
CA GLU A 29 -6.44 -1.89 -3.48
C GLU A 29 -5.33 -2.81 -3.00
N TYR A 30 -5.46 -4.11 -3.26
CA TYR A 30 -4.38 -5.07 -3.07
C TYR A 30 -3.72 -5.40 -4.40
N MET A 31 -2.40 -5.30 -4.42
CA MET A 31 -1.55 -5.66 -5.55
C MET A 31 -0.75 -6.91 -5.20
N SER A 32 -0.80 -7.91 -6.08
CA SER A 32 -0.10 -9.18 -5.89
C SER A 32 1.42 -8.98 -5.76
N ALA A 33 2.12 -9.95 -5.16
CA ALA A 33 3.58 -9.91 -5.04
C ALA A 33 4.28 -9.79 -6.40
N SER A 34 3.78 -10.47 -7.43
CA SER A 34 4.34 -10.39 -8.80
C SER A 34 4.12 -9.03 -9.43
N ASP A 35 2.93 -8.46 -9.30
CA ASP A 35 2.60 -7.15 -9.89
C ASP A 35 3.34 -6.03 -9.14
N ALA A 36 3.40 -6.12 -7.81
CA ALA A 36 4.13 -5.18 -6.97
C ALA A 36 5.63 -5.24 -7.24
N THR A 37 6.18 -6.44 -7.47
CA THR A 37 7.58 -6.60 -7.85
C THR A 37 7.86 -6.00 -9.22
N THR A 38 6.95 -6.18 -10.17
CA THR A 38 7.04 -5.58 -11.51
C THR A 38 6.98 -4.05 -11.46
N ARG A 39 6.11 -3.48 -10.62
CA ARG A 39 5.85 -2.04 -10.55
C ARG A 39 6.84 -1.27 -9.67
N PHE A 40 7.23 -1.83 -8.53
CA PHE A 40 7.99 -1.14 -7.48
C PHE A 40 9.38 -1.76 -7.22
N GLY A 41 9.75 -2.82 -7.93
CA GLY A 41 11.01 -3.53 -7.76
C GLY A 41 10.94 -4.64 -6.70
N THR A 42 12.09 -5.21 -6.34
CA THR A 42 12.14 -6.36 -5.42
C THR A 42 11.76 -5.98 -3.97
N GLY A 43 11.48 -6.98 -3.13
CA GLY A 43 11.13 -6.79 -1.72
C GLY A 43 9.63 -6.80 -1.39
N TYR A 44 8.76 -7.03 -2.38
CA TYR A 44 7.32 -7.14 -2.22
C TYR A 44 6.84 -8.60 -2.13
N SER A 45 7.50 -9.41 -1.29
CA SER A 45 7.16 -10.85 -1.16
C SER A 45 5.74 -11.11 -0.68
N GLY A 46 5.11 -10.15 0.01
CA GLY A 46 3.72 -10.19 0.43
C GLY A 46 2.76 -9.36 -0.42
N GLY A 47 3.21 -8.77 -1.54
CA GLY A 47 2.42 -7.81 -2.31
C GLY A 47 2.48 -6.39 -1.75
N ALA A 48 1.60 -5.53 -2.27
CA ALA A 48 1.43 -4.16 -1.82
C ALA A 48 -0.04 -3.85 -1.53
N ILE A 49 -0.29 -3.05 -0.50
CA ILE A 49 -1.59 -2.42 -0.27
C ILE A 49 -1.46 -0.98 -0.76
N LEU A 50 -2.33 -0.57 -1.68
CA LEU A 50 -2.41 0.78 -2.19
C LEU A 50 -3.59 1.47 -1.52
N LEU A 51 -3.32 2.55 -0.80
CA LEU A 51 -4.32 3.42 -0.20
C LEU A 51 -4.34 4.73 -0.97
N PHE A 52 -5.53 5.14 -1.37
CA PHE A 52 -5.77 6.40 -2.06
C PHE A 52 -6.61 7.28 -1.13
N THR A 53 -6.18 8.51 -0.90
CA THR A 53 -6.96 9.49 -0.13
C THR A 53 -7.76 10.41 -1.04
N LYS A 54 -8.73 11.12 -0.46
CA LYS A 54 -9.50 12.19 -1.15
C LYS A 54 -8.68 13.45 -1.39
#